data_AF-A0A6G1R4R8-F1
#
_entry.id   AF-A0A6G1R4R8-F1
#
_cell.length_a   1.000
_cell.length_b   1.000
_cell.length_c   1.000
_cell.angle_alpha   90.00
_cell.angle_beta   90.00
_cell.angle_gamma   90.00
#
_symmetry.space_group_name_H-M   'P 1'
#
loop_
_entity.id
_entity.type
_entity.pdbx_description
1 polymer ?
#
loop_
_entity_poly.entity_id
_entity_poly.type
_entity_poly.pdbx_seq_one_letter_code
_entity_poly.pdbx_strand_id
1 'polypeptide(L)'
;RGVSNGAAHTLPLERTLYSSVFHVVEGFALVILCSTRPATRRLAVSVLREIRALFTLLEISKSDDELAIDVMDRLSATILESFIHLTGADQTTLLYCPSSIDLQTLADWNSSPISHQFDVVSPSHIWIFAHVTQGQDPWIISLSSFMKQENLPKHCPTAVSYAWTFAYTRLQLLSPQVDINSPVNAKKVNTTTSSDSYIGLWRNYLILCCSAASSSNSSTSTGSVRCSPPETLASTPDSGYSVDSRIIGIPSPSSLFKLIVPMMRSESMEITESLVLGLGRTNPGAFRELIEELHPIIKEALERRPENMKRRRRRDILRVQLVRIFELLADAGVISHSASGGLDNETHSLNNTLLEYVDLTRQLLEAENEKDSDTLKDIRCHFSALVANIIQNVAVHQRRSVFPQQSLRHSLFMLFSHWAGPFSIMFT
;
A
#
# COMPACT_ATOMS: atom_id res chain seq x y z
N ARG A 1 50.57 -38.42 -14.17
CA ARG A 1 49.62 -38.59 -13.05
C ARG A 1 49.16 -37.21 -12.66
N GLY A 2 47.94 -36.85 -13.03
CA GLY A 2 47.38 -35.50 -12.89
C GLY A 2 46.97 -35.21 -11.45
N VAL A 3 47.21 -33.96 -11.04
CA VAL A 3 46.76 -33.39 -9.77
C VAL A 3 45.33 -32.90 -9.98
N SER A 4 44.39 -33.48 -9.24
CA SER A 4 43.00 -33.02 -9.19
C SER A 4 42.90 -31.78 -8.30
N ASN A 5 42.56 -30.64 -8.91
CA ASN A 5 42.15 -29.44 -8.17
C ASN A 5 40.94 -29.77 -7.29
N GLY A 6 41.10 -29.57 -5.98
CA GLY A 6 40.02 -29.69 -5.01
C GLY A 6 39.05 -28.51 -5.17
N ALA A 7 37.84 -28.79 -5.67
CA ALA A 7 36.71 -27.91 -5.48
C ALA A 7 36.38 -27.90 -3.98
N ALA A 8 36.61 -26.77 -3.31
CA ALA A 8 36.15 -26.57 -1.95
C ALA A 8 34.62 -26.54 -1.96
N HIS A 9 33.98 -27.66 -1.61
CA HIS A 9 32.55 -27.69 -1.36
C HIS A 9 32.26 -26.84 -0.12
N THR A 10 31.68 -25.66 -0.32
CA THR A 10 31.17 -24.81 0.77
C THR A 10 30.18 -25.61 1.62
N LEU A 11 30.36 -25.57 2.94
CA LEU A 11 29.55 -26.36 3.87
C LEU A 11 28.09 -25.86 3.86
N PRO A 12 27.08 -26.72 4.10
CA PRO A 12 25.67 -26.34 4.09
C PRO A 12 25.33 -25.14 4.99
N LEU A 13 26.02 -25.01 6.14
CA LEU A 13 25.83 -23.89 7.08
C LEU A 13 26.29 -22.55 6.51
N GLU A 14 27.36 -22.54 5.70
CA GLU A 14 27.85 -21.32 5.03
C GLU A 14 26.88 -20.90 3.91
N ARG A 15 26.30 -21.86 3.18
CA ARG A 15 25.28 -21.59 2.13
C ARG A 15 24.02 -20.91 2.70
N THR A 16 23.59 -21.31 3.88
CA THR A 16 22.44 -20.67 4.58
C THR A 16 22.76 -19.23 5.02
N LEU A 17 24.00 -18.94 5.40
CA LEU A 17 24.44 -17.58 5.76
C LEU A 17 24.44 -16.65 4.53
N TYR A 18 24.89 -17.11 3.36
CA TYR A 18 24.88 -16.30 2.14
C TYR A 18 23.47 -15.95 1.66
N SER A 19 22.53 -16.91 1.70
CA SER A 19 21.13 -16.69 1.31
C SER A 19 20.47 -15.60 2.18
N SER A 20 20.68 -15.62 3.50
CA SER A 20 20.12 -14.59 4.38
C SER A 20 20.68 -13.19 4.09
N VAL A 21 21.99 -13.06 3.85
CA VAL A 21 22.61 -11.78 3.47
C VAL A 21 22.06 -11.26 2.14
N PHE A 22 21.84 -12.13 1.16
CA PHE A 22 21.27 -11.69 -0.12
C PHE A 22 19.84 -11.21 0.03
N HIS A 23 18.99 -11.88 0.81
CA HIS A 23 17.63 -11.39 1.08
C HIS A 23 17.63 -10.05 1.86
N VAL A 24 18.63 -9.79 2.71
CA VAL A 24 18.83 -8.45 3.32
C VAL A 24 19.09 -7.39 2.25
N VAL A 25 19.97 -7.69 1.28
CA VAL A 25 20.30 -6.77 0.19
C VAL A 25 19.10 -6.56 -0.74
N GLU A 26 18.33 -7.61 -1.04
CA GLU A 26 17.06 -7.49 -1.76
C GLU A 26 16.08 -6.58 -1.03
N GLY A 27 15.90 -6.80 0.28
CA GLY A 27 15.04 -5.95 1.11
C GLY A 27 15.47 -4.48 1.09
N PHE A 28 16.79 -4.22 1.12
CA PHE A 28 17.32 -2.87 0.99
C PHE A 28 17.06 -2.26 -0.41
N ALA A 29 17.23 -3.05 -1.48
CA ALA A 29 16.94 -2.61 -2.84
C ALA A 29 15.44 -2.29 -3.04
N LEU A 30 14.54 -3.08 -2.46
CA LEU A 30 13.10 -2.79 -2.44
C LEU A 30 12.79 -1.44 -1.77
N VAL A 31 13.52 -1.07 -0.71
CA VAL A 31 13.39 0.26 -0.09
C VAL A 31 13.95 1.36 -0.99
N ILE A 32 15.07 1.14 -1.69
CA ILE A 32 15.62 2.12 -2.64
C ILE A 32 14.64 2.35 -3.81
N LEU A 33 13.92 1.31 -4.25
CA LEU A 33 12.88 1.41 -5.27
C LEU A 33 11.71 2.32 -4.85
N CYS A 34 11.55 2.66 -3.57
CA CYS A 34 10.58 3.68 -3.14
C CYS A 34 11.00 5.11 -3.55
N SER A 35 12.20 5.32 -4.08
CA SER A 35 12.64 6.64 -4.54
C SER A 35 11.81 7.14 -5.72
N THR A 36 11.40 8.41 -5.66
CA THR A 36 10.74 9.13 -6.77
C THR A 36 11.70 9.51 -7.90
N ARG A 37 13.01 9.26 -7.74
CA ARG A 37 14.03 9.60 -8.74
C ARG A 37 14.38 8.37 -9.59
N PRO A 38 14.14 8.40 -10.92
CA PRO A 38 14.43 7.27 -11.80
C PRO A 38 15.88 6.76 -11.67
N ALA A 39 16.87 7.66 -11.61
CA ALA A 39 18.27 7.28 -11.44
C ALA A 39 18.55 6.45 -10.18
N THR A 40 17.85 6.73 -9.08
CA THR A 40 17.96 5.95 -7.83
C THR A 40 17.30 4.59 -7.99
N ARG A 41 16.17 4.51 -8.70
CA ARG A 41 15.50 3.24 -9.01
C ARG A 41 16.36 2.34 -9.89
N ARG A 42 17.02 2.89 -10.93
CA ARG A 42 17.98 2.14 -11.75
C ARG A 42 19.10 1.51 -10.93
N LEU A 43 19.63 2.24 -9.95
CA LEU A 43 20.64 1.68 -9.04
C LEU A 43 20.10 0.48 -8.27
N ALA A 44 18.86 0.55 -7.76
CA ALA A 44 18.24 -0.58 -7.07
C ALA A 44 18.07 -1.80 -8.00
N VAL A 45 17.65 -1.58 -9.25
CA VAL A 45 17.56 -2.66 -10.25
C VAL A 45 18.92 -3.28 -10.53
N SER A 46 19.99 -2.47 -10.64
CA SER A 46 21.35 -2.99 -10.80
C SER A 46 21.80 -3.83 -9.59
N VAL A 47 21.53 -3.37 -8.37
CA VAL A 47 21.83 -4.15 -7.14
C VAL A 47 21.12 -5.50 -7.19
N LEU A 48 19.84 -5.52 -7.55
CA LEU A 48 19.07 -6.76 -7.67
C LEU A 48 19.62 -7.70 -8.77
N ARG A 49 20.11 -7.15 -9.90
CA ARG A 49 20.75 -7.93 -10.97
C ARG A 49 22.05 -8.58 -10.49
N GLU A 50 22.85 -7.87 -9.72
CA GLU A 50 24.08 -8.42 -9.12
C GLU A 50 23.75 -9.54 -8.14
N ILE A 51 22.70 -9.41 -7.32
CA ILE A 51 22.24 -10.49 -6.44
C ILE A 51 21.87 -11.74 -7.25
N ARG A 52 21.12 -11.60 -8.35
CA ARG A 52 20.81 -12.72 -9.25
C ARG A 52 22.07 -13.38 -9.85
N ALA A 53 23.04 -12.58 -10.27
CA ALA A 53 24.32 -13.08 -10.78
C ALA A 53 25.09 -13.87 -9.72
N LEU A 54 25.16 -13.35 -8.48
CA LEU A 54 25.81 -14.01 -7.34
C LEU A 54 25.11 -15.31 -6.94
N PHE A 55 23.78 -15.33 -6.91
CA PHE A 55 23.00 -16.56 -6.66
C PHE A 55 23.32 -17.65 -7.67
N THR A 56 23.43 -17.27 -8.95
CA THR A 56 23.78 -18.19 -10.04
C THR A 56 25.21 -18.71 -9.90
N LEU A 57 26.17 -17.82 -9.62
CA LEU A 57 27.58 -18.17 -9.49
C LEU A 57 27.87 -19.08 -8.29
N LEU A 58 27.16 -18.85 -7.18
CA LEU A 58 27.35 -19.60 -5.93
C LEU A 58 26.53 -20.90 -5.88
N GLU A 59 25.77 -21.21 -6.93
CA GLU A 59 24.90 -22.38 -7.03
C GLU A 59 24.01 -22.56 -5.79
N ILE A 60 23.48 -21.45 -5.27
CA ILE A 60 22.59 -21.50 -4.11
C ILE A 60 21.31 -22.21 -4.58
N SER A 61 21.01 -23.36 -3.96
CA SER A 61 19.79 -24.10 -4.27
C SER A 61 18.57 -23.21 -4.03
N LYS A 62 17.60 -23.26 -4.95
CA LYS A 62 16.32 -22.57 -4.78
C LYS A 62 15.72 -22.95 -3.42
N SER A 63 15.70 -21.99 -2.50
CA SER A 63 14.96 -22.05 -1.23
C SER A 63 13.45 -21.91 -1.52
N ASP A 64 12.63 -21.93 -0.47
CA ASP A 64 11.20 -21.61 -0.58
C ASP A 64 10.93 -20.16 -1.05
N ASP A 65 11.94 -19.28 -0.96
CA ASP A 65 11.88 -17.88 -1.40
C ASP A 65 12.49 -17.70 -2.79
N GLU A 66 11.72 -17.11 -3.71
CA GLU A 66 12.22 -16.68 -5.02
C GLU A 66 13.01 -15.35 -4.91
N LEU A 67 13.88 -15.07 -5.89
CA LEU A 67 14.54 -13.77 -5.99
C LEU A 67 13.52 -12.69 -6.38
N ALA A 68 13.56 -11.57 -5.67
CA ALA A 68 12.68 -10.42 -5.90
C ALA A 68 12.75 -9.95 -7.35
N ILE A 69 13.95 -9.92 -7.95
CA ILE A 69 14.09 -9.51 -9.35
C ILE A 69 13.43 -10.45 -10.34
N ASP A 70 13.48 -11.77 -10.11
CA ASP A 70 12.88 -12.72 -11.03
C ASP A 70 11.35 -12.65 -10.97
N VAL A 71 10.81 -12.46 -9.76
CA VAL A 71 9.38 -12.21 -9.57
C VAL A 71 8.96 -10.89 -10.21
N MET A 72 9.74 -9.82 -10.02
CA MET A 72 9.43 -8.50 -10.58
C MET A 72 9.55 -8.46 -12.10
N ASP A 73 10.59 -9.07 -12.68
CA ASP A 73 10.74 -9.20 -14.14
C ASP A 73 9.53 -9.96 -14.72
N ARG A 74 9.13 -11.07 -14.09
CA ARG A 74 7.98 -11.89 -14.50
C ARG A 74 6.65 -11.12 -14.46
N LEU A 75 6.45 -10.24 -13.49
CA LEU A 75 5.20 -9.49 -13.31
C LEU A 75 5.15 -8.16 -14.09
N SER A 76 6.29 -7.67 -14.60
CA SER A 76 6.40 -6.31 -15.15
C SER A 76 5.46 -6.06 -16.34
N ALA A 77 5.34 -7.01 -17.26
CA ALA A 77 4.43 -6.89 -18.41
C ALA A 77 2.96 -6.83 -17.98
N THR A 78 2.51 -7.74 -17.11
CA THR A 78 1.12 -7.77 -16.61
C THR A 78 0.77 -6.52 -15.82
N ILE A 79 1.73 -6.01 -15.03
CA ILE A 79 1.54 -4.76 -14.28
C ILE A 79 1.40 -3.58 -15.23
N LEU A 80 2.26 -3.46 -16.26
CA LEU A 80 2.14 -2.40 -17.25
C LEU A 80 0.79 -2.47 -17.99
N GLU A 81 0.37 -3.67 -18.40
CA GLU A 81 -0.92 -3.90 -19.06
C GLU A 81 -2.11 -3.37 -18.24
N SER A 82 -2.04 -3.52 -16.92
CA SER A 82 -3.13 -3.12 -16.02
C SER A 82 -3.42 -1.62 -15.99
N PHE A 83 -2.49 -0.76 -16.44
CA PHE A 83 -2.71 0.69 -16.44
C PHE A 83 -2.28 1.40 -17.72
N ILE A 84 -1.62 0.74 -18.67
CA ILE A 84 -1.14 1.39 -19.91
C ILE A 84 -2.27 1.99 -20.74
N HIS A 85 -3.47 1.38 -20.71
CA HIS A 85 -4.66 1.84 -21.42
C HIS A 85 -5.19 3.17 -20.90
N LEU A 86 -4.83 3.51 -19.66
CA LEU A 86 -5.16 4.78 -19.06
C LEU A 86 -4.15 5.86 -19.49
N THR A 87 -3.13 5.54 -20.29
CA THR A 87 -2.02 6.43 -20.62
C THR A 87 -1.95 6.72 -22.11
N GLY A 88 -1.26 7.79 -22.49
CA GLY A 88 -0.99 8.11 -23.89
C GLY A 88 0.16 7.31 -24.51
N ALA A 89 0.65 6.28 -23.83
CA ALA A 89 1.78 5.49 -24.31
C ALA A 89 1.39 4.59 -25.48
N ASP A 90 2.34 4.37 -26.38
CA ASP A 90 2.22 3.34 -27.41
C ASP A 90 2.17 1.94 -26.78
N GLN A 91 1.15 1.17 -27.17
CA GLN A 91 0.90 -0.18 -26.66
C GLN A 91 1.57 -1.27 -27.51
N THR A 92 2.20 -0.92 -28.64
CA THR A 92 2.80 -1.88 -29.57
C THR A 92 3.81 -2.82 -28.90
N THR A 93 4.73 -2.30 -28.08
CA THR A 93 5.74 -3.11 -27.39
C THR A 93 5.11 -4.16 -26.47
N LEU A 94 4.02 -3.79 -25.79
CA LEU A 94 3.28 -4.69 -24.91
C LEU A 94 2.54 -5.78 -25.71
N LEU A 95 1.98 -5.42 -26.86
CA LEU A 95 1.25 -6.36 -27.73
C LEU A 95 2.18 -7.35 -28.45
N TYR A 96 3.32 -6.88 -28.96
CA TYR A 96 4.20 -7.68 -29.83
C TYR A 96 5.36 -8.35 -29.10
N CYS A 97 5.87 -7.75 -28.01
CA CYS A 97 7.04 -8.23 -27.29
C CYS A 97 6.87 -8.11 -25.75
N PRO A 98 5.82 -8.69 -25.15
CA PRO A 98 5.59 -8.55 -23.70
C PRO A 98 6.76 -9.10 -22.87
N SER A 99 7.45 -10.14 -23.35
CA SER A 99 8.63 -10.71 -22.69
C SER A 99 9.86 -9.79 -22.67
N SER A 100 9.84 -8.68 -23.40
CA SER A 100 10.89 -7.66 -23.38
C SER A 100 10.71 -6.64 -22.25
N ILE A 101 9.54 -6.62 -21.61
CA ILE A 101 9.22 -5.71 -20.51
C ILE A 101 9.74 -6.33 -19.20
N ASP A 102 10.91 -5.88 -18.77
CA ASP A 102 11.53 -6.25 -17.50
C ASP A 102 11.36 -5.15 -16.44
N LEU A 103 11.87 -5.40 -15.22
CA LEU A 103 11.81 -4.43 -14.13
C LEU A 103 12.48 -3.09 -14.49
N GLN A 104 13.56 -3.11 -15.27
CA GLN A 104 14.27 -1.89 -15.68
C GLN A 104 13.40 -1.04 -16.60
N THR A 105 12.79 -1.66 -17.62
CA THR A 105 11.88 -0.95 -18.53
C THR A 105 10.73 -0.32 -17.76
N LEU A 106 10.15 -1.03 -16.79
CA LEU A 106 9.05 -0.52 -15.96
C LEU A 106 9.51 0.56 -14.97
N ALA A 107 10.73 0.46 -14.43
CA ALA A 107 11.31 1.45 -13.53
C ALA A 107 11.74 2.74 -14.26
N ASP A 108 12.06 2.67 -15.55
CA ASP A 108 12.31 3.85 -16.38
C ASP A 108 11.05 4.34 -17.10
N TRP A 109 9.95 3.57 -17.04
CA TRP A 109 8.72 3.90 -17.73
C TRP A 109 8.12 5.19 -17.19
N ASN A 110 7.79 6.07 -18.13
CA ASN A 110 7.11 7.32 -17.85
C ASN A 110 6.21 7.68 -19.03
N SER A 111 4.95 7.99 -18.76
CA SER A 111 4.02 8.48 -19.77
C SER A 111 3.06 9.45 -19.12
N SER A 112 2.59 10.42 -19.92
CA SER A 112 1.48 11.27 -19.50
C SER A 112 0.21 10.42 -19.48
N PRO A 113 -0.46 10.35 -18.34
CA PRO A 113 -1.73 9.66 -18.25
C PRO A 113 -2.86 10.45 -18.94
N ILE A 114 -3.87 9.74 -19.44
CA ILE A 114 -5.02 10.29 -20.17
C ILE A 114 -6.29 9.99 -19.37
N SER A 115 -7.14 11.00 -19.16
CA SER A 115 -8.47 10.77 -18.60
C SER A 115 -9.42 10.27 -19.69
N HIS A 116 -9.91 9.03 -19.57
CA HIS A 116 -11.03 8.55 -20.35
C HIS A 116 -12.32 8.61 -19.52
N GLN A 117 -13.35 9.29 -20.03
CA GLN A 117 -14.64 9.48 -19.35
C GLN A 117 -15.48 8.20 -19.22
N PHE A 118 -15.04 7.10 -19.82
CA PHE A 118 -15.80 5.84 -19.91
C PHE A 118 -15.11 4.66 -19.23
N ASP A 119 -14.13 4.92 -18.36
CA ASP A 119 -13.44 3.84 -17.68
C ASP A 119 -14.33 3.23 -16.58
N VAL A 120 -14.55 1.92 -16.65
CA VAL A 120 -15.51 1.18 -15.80
C VAL A 120 -14.80 0.59 -14.56
N VAL A 121 -13.60 1.05 -14.25
CA VAL A 121 -12.80 0.58 -13.12
C VAL A 121 -13.31 1.22 -11.82
N SER A 122 -13.01 0.61 -10.67
CA SER A 122 -13.39 1.13 -9.35
C SER A 122 -13.09 2.64 -9.24
N PRO A 123 -13.99 3.45 -8.62
CA PRO A 123 -13.82 4.90 -8.50
C PRO A 123 -12.48 5.29 -7.87
N SER A 124 -11.97 4.48 -6.94
CA SER A 124 -10.65 4.69 -6.34
C SER A 124 -9.50 4.48 -7.33
N HIS A 125 -9.60 3.57 -8.30
CA HIS A 125 -8.57 3.42 -9.34
C HIS A 125 -8.55 4.58 -10.32
N ILE A 126 -9.73 5.06 -10.74
CA ILE A 126 -9.85 6.27 -11.57
C ILE A 126 -9.24 7.45 -10.81
N TRP A 127 -9.55 7.57 -9.51
CA TRP A 127 -9.01 8.63 -8.67
C TRP A 127 -7.50 8.52 -8.49
N ILE A 128 -6.96 7.33 -8.19
CA ILE A 128 -5.52 7.05 -8.10
C ILE A 128 -4.84 7.54 -9.36
N PHE A 129 -5.42 7.18 -10.50
CA PHE A 129 -4.89 7.53 -11.78
C PHE A 129 -4.98 9.04 -12.03
N ALA A 130 -6.13 9.68 -11.79
CA ALA A 130 -6.36 11.13 -11.88
C ALA A 130 -5.49 11.97 -10.94
N HIS A 131 -5.02 11.42 -9.83
CA HIS A 131 -4.10 12.12 -8.93
C HIS A 131 -2.64 11.87 -9.31
N VAL A 132 -2.33 10.70 -9.86
CA VAL A 132 -1.06 10.44 -10.52
C VAL A 132 -0.90 11.32 -11.79
N THR A 133 -2.01 11.64 -12.46
CA THR A 133 -2.04 12.51 -13.66
C THR A 133 -1.73 13.97 -13.42
N GLN A 134 -1.82 14.46 -12.18
CA GLN A 134 -1.42 15.82 -11.81
C GLN A 134 0.10 15.93 -11.62
N GLY A 135 0.88 15.31 -12.52
CA GLY A 135 2.34 15.46 -12.59
C GLY A 135 3.15 14.55 -11.66
N GLN A 136 2.61 13.41 -11.23
CA GLN A 136 3.31 12.48 -10.34
C GLN A 136 3.89 11.27 -11.10
N ASP A 137 4.85 10.62 -10.47
CA ASP A 137 5.57 9.45 -11.00
C ASP A 137 4.66 8.20 -11.08
N PRO A 138 4.36 7.67 -12.28
CA PRO A 138 3.48 6.50 -12.45
C PRO A 138 4.02 5.23 -11.83
N TRP A 139 5.32 5.23 -11.48
CA TRP A 139 5.95 4.18 -10.70
C TRP A 139 5.17 3.73 -9.48
N ILE A 140 4.41 4.64 -8.86
CA ILE A 140 3.64 4.31 -7.66
C ILE A 140 2.62 3.20 -7.91
N ILE A 141 2.05 3.13 -9.12
CA ILE A 141 1.11 2.09 -9.52
C ILE A 141 1.84 0.76 -9.63
N SER A 142 3.02 0.75 -10.24
CA SER A 142 3.88 -0.43 -10.35
C SER A 142 4.34 -0.93 -8.98
N LEU A 143 4.86 -0.03 -8.13
CA LEU A 143 5.31 -0.33 -6.77
C LEU A 143 4.17 -0.93 -5.94
N SER A 144 2.99 -0.31 -5.96
CA SER A 144 1.81 -0.82 -5.26
C SER A 144 1.37 -2.18 -5.78
N SER A 145 1.49 -2.42 -7.09
CA SER A 145 1.12 -3.69 -7.71
C SER A 145 2.09 -4.81 -7.35
N PHE A 146 3.40 -4.55 -7.32
CA PHE A 146 4.40 -5.53 -6.86
C PHE A 146 4.17 -5.96 -5.41
N MET A 147 3.65 -5.05 -4.58
CA MET A 147 3.40 -5.27 -3.15
C MET A 147 2.03 -5.90 -2.85
N LYS A 148 1.21 -6.25 -3.85
CA LYS A 148 -0.01 -7.04 -3.63
C LYS A 148 0.32 -8.40 -3.02
N GLN A 149 -0.58 -8.92 -2.19
CA GLN A 149 -0.33 -10.12 -1.37
C GLN A 149 0.07 -11.34 -2.21
N GLU A 150 -0.49 -11.50 -3.40
CA GLU A 150 -0.22 -12.58 -4.34
C GLU A 150 1.13 -12.48 -5.07
N ASN A 151 1.83 -11.35 -4.95
CA ASN A 151 3.08 -11.04 -5.64
C ASN A 151 4.29 -11.15 -4.67
N LEU A 152 5.05 -10.07 -4.44
CA LEU A 152 6.27 -10.11 -3.64
C LEU A 152 6.07 -10.66 -2.22
N PRO A 153 5.02 -10.29 -1.44
CA PRO A 153 4.80 -10.85 -0.12
C PRO A 153 4.64 -12.37 -0.09
N LYS A 154 4.09 -12.97 -1.16
CA LYS A 154 3.92 -14.42 -1.29
C LYS A 154 5.19 -15.12 -1.74
N HIS A 155 5.91 -14.55 -2.69
CA HIS A 155 7.03 -15.21 -3.37
C HIS A 155 8.40 -14.88 -2.75
N CYS A 156 8.53 -13.74 -2.07
CA CYS A 156 9.77 -13.24 -1.48
C CYS A 156 9.57 -12.78 -0.02
N PRO A 157 8.95 -13.59 0.86
CA PRO A 157 8.57 -13.15 2.21
C PRO A 157 9.75 -12.67 3.06
N THR A 158 10.94 -13.27 2.92
CA THR A 158 12.14 -12.87 3.69
C THR A 158 12.64 -11.49 3.25
N ALA A 159 12.77 -11.25 1.94
CA ALA A 159 13.19 -9.95 1.40
C ALA A 159 12.19 -8.85 1.76
N VAL A 160 10.88 -9.14 1.70
CA VAL A 160 9.81 -8.21 2.08
C VAL A 160 9.86 -7.89 3.58
N SER A 161 10.17 -8.85 4.45
CA SER A 161 10.33 -8.62 5.89
C SER A 161 11.50 -7.68 6.23
N TYR A 162 12.64 -7.84 5.53
CA TYR A 162 13.74 -6.88 5.65
C TYR A 162 13.36 -5.51 5.10
N ALA A 163 12.71 -5.44 3.93
CA ALA A 163 12.23 -4.19 3.34
C ALA A 163 11.29 -3.44 4.28
N TRP A 164 10.37 -4.15 4.94
CA TRP A 164 9.47 -3.61 5.96
C TRP A 164 10.23 -2.93 7.09
N THR A 165 11.22 -3.61 7.66
CA THR A 165 12.02 -3.09 8.78
C THR A 165 12.77 -1.81 8.38
N PHE A 166 13.41 -1.82 7.21
CA PHE A 166 14.15 -0.65 6.70
C PHE A 166 13.22 0.51 6.35
N ALA A 167 12.12 0.24 5.66
CA ALA A 167 11.18 1.26 5.22
C ALA A 167 10.44 1.89 6.40
N TYR A 168 10.07 1.11 7.42
CA TYR A 168 9.46 1.63 8.64
C TYR A 168 10.38 2.62 9.34
N THR A 169 11.66 2.29 9.47
CA THR A 169 12.66 3.19 10.05
C THR A 169 12.77 4.49 9.24
N ARG A 170 12.81 4.40 7.90
CA ARG A 170 12.83 5.59 7.02
C ARG A 170 11.55 6.41 7.10
N LEU A 171 10.39 5.76 7.18
CA LEU A 171 9.09 6.39 7.34
C LEU A 171 9.03 7.18 8.66
N GLN A 172 9.47 6.59 9.78
CA GLN A 172 9.53 7.27 11.07
C GLN A 172 10.43 8.50 11.04
N LEU A 173 11.61 8.42 10.42
CA LEU A 173 12.53 9.54 10.31
C LEU A 173 12.02 10.65 9.39
N LEU A 174 11.24 10.31 8.36
CA LEU A 174 10.70 11.26 7.40
C LEU A 174 9.38 11.90 7.86
N SER A 175 8.59 11.21 8.69
CA SER A 175 7.26 11.67 9.14
C SER A 175 7.26 13.06 9.80
N PRO A 176 8.22 13.43 10.68
CA PRO A 176 8.28 14.77 11.25
C PRO A 176 8.53 15.89 10.23
N GLN A 177 9.04 15.55 9.03
CA GLN A 177 9.28 16.50 7.96
C GLN A 177 8.04 16.70 7.07
N VAL A 178 7.16 15.69 7.02
CA VAL A 178 5.89 15.73 6.28
C VAL A 178 4.77 16.38 7.11
N ASP A 179 4.76 16.18 8.43
CA ASP A 179 3.78 16.84 9.29
C ASP A 179 4.15 18.31 9.53
N ILE A 180 3.44 19.22 8.85
CA ILE A 180 3.59 20.68 8.98
C ILE A 180 3.30 21.15 10.42
N ASN A 181 2.47 20.42 11.17
CA ASN A 181 2.13 20.74 12.55
C ASN A 181 3.19 20.26 13.56
N SER A 182 4.23 19.55 13.11
CA SER A 182 5.35 19.13 13.95
C SER A 182 6.16 20.35 14.42
N PRO A 183 6.52 20.45 15.71
CA PRO A 183 7.35 21.55 16.25
C PRO A 183 8.73 21.65 15.58
N VAL A 184 9.18 20.60 14.89
CA VAL A 184 10.42 20.58 14.09
C VAL A 184 10.31 21.44 12.82
N ASN A 185 9.12 21.49 12.21
CA ASN A 185 8.86 22.24 10.97
C ASN A 185 8.47 23.69 11.22
N ALA A 186 7.95 24.02 12.41
CA ALA A 186 7.63 25.39 12.81
C ALA A 186 8.83 26.37 12.72
N LYS A 187 10.07 25.87 12.70
CA LYS A 187 11.30 26.67 12.59
C LYS A 187 11.85 26.84 11.16
N LYS A 188 11.33 26.11 10.16
CA LYS A 188 11.86 26.07 8.78
C LYS A 188 10.98 26.74 7.72
N VAL A 189 9.93 27.46 8.12
CA VAL A 189 8.91 28.05 7.23
C VAL A 189 9.45 29.08 6.21
N ASN A 190 10.72 29.51 6.28
CA ASN A 190 11.25 30.60 5.45
C ASN A 190 12.22 30.20 4.32
N THR A 191 12.34 28.92 3.95
CA THR A 191 13.14 28.52 2.78
C THR A 191 12.34 27.64 1.85
N THR A 192 12.00 28.19 0.68
CA THR A 192 11.44 27.48 -0.48
C THR A 192 12.47 26.50 -1.04
N THR A 193 12.57 25.31 -0.45
CA THR A 193 13.35 24.19 -0.97
C THR A 193 12.46 22.98 -1.14
N SER A 194 12.02 22.73 -2.39
CA SER A 194 11.55 21.43 -2.92
C SER A 194 10.80 20.50 -1.96
N SER A 195 9.77 21.01 -1.27
CA SER A 195 8.88 20.22 -0.38
C SER A 195 8.25 19.01 -1.08
N ASP A 196 8.05 19.13 -2.39
CA ASP A 196 7.30 18.19 -3.23
C ASP A 196 7.99 16.82 -3.32
N SER A 197 9.28 16.72 -3.02
CA SER A 197 10.03 15.46 -3.06
C SER A 197 9.81 14.55 -1.84
N TYR A 198 9.48 15.11 -0.67
CA TYR A 198 9.44 14.32 0.56
C TYR A 198 8.11 13.60 0.76
N ILE A 199 6.99 14.22 0.37
CA ILE A 199 5.66 13.61 0.48
C ILE A 199 5.56 12.39 -0.45
N GLY A 200 6.04 12.51 -1.71
CA GLY A 200 6.07 11.39 -2.64
C GLY A 200 6.92 10.21 -2.15
N LEU A 201 8.09 10.48 -1.57
CA LEU A 201 8.93 9.44 -0.97
C LEU A 201 8.28 8.81 0.27
N TRP A 202 7.70 9.64 1.15
CA TRP A 202 6.97 9.19 2.34
C TRP A 202 5.78 8.30 1.98
N ARG A 203 5.00 8.67 0.96
CA ARG A 203 3.90 7.88 0.40
C ARG A 203 4.38 6.51 -0.08
N ASN A 204 5.51 6.46 -0.81
CA ASN A 204 6.04 5.20 -1.32
C ASN A 204 6.50 4.28 -0.17
N TYR A 205 7.17 4.83 0.85
CA TYR A 205 7.47 4.08 2.06
C TYR A 205 6.21 3.62 2.77
N LEU A 206 5.20 4.48 2.88
CA LEU A 206 3.92 4.17 3.52
C LEU A 206 3.22 2.99 2.85
N ILE A 207 3.16 2.96 1.51
CA ILE A 207 2.55 1.83 0.76
C ILE A 207 3.32 0.54 1.00
N LEU A 208 4.64 0.56 0.88
CA LEU A 208 5.47 -0.61 1.15
C LEU A 208 5.27 -1.09 2.60
N CYS A 209 5.22 -0.15 3.54
CA CYS A 209 4.98 -0.36 4.94
C CYS A 209 3.64 -1.06 5.23
N CYS A 210 2.53 -0.48 4.76
CA CYS A 210 1.20 -1.05 4.96
C CYS A 210 1.07 -2.43 4.29
N SER A 211 1.66 -2.63 3.11
CA SER A 211 1.57 -3.88 2.36
C SER A 211 2.40 -5.02 2.96
N ALA A 212 3.55 -4.70 3.55
CA ALA A 212 4.48 -5.67 4.10
C ALA A 212 4.27 -5.95 5.61
N ALA A 213 3.54 -5.10 6.31
CA ALA A 213 3.27 -5.25 7.74
C ALA A 213 2.46 -6.53 8.01
N SER A 214 3.09 -7.57 8.56
CA SER A 214 2.37 -8.77 9.02
C SER A 214 2.43 -8.91 10.53
N SER A 215 1.30 -9.25 11.16
CA SER A 215 1.23 -9.63 12.57
C SER A 215 1.84 -11.01 12.84
N SER A 216 2.13 -11.79 11.80
CA SER A 216 2.83 -13.07 11.87
C SER A 216 4.34 -12.92 11.94
N ASN A 217 4.85 -11.98 12.75
CA ASN A 217 6.23 -12.06 13.20
C ASN A 217 6.34 -13.22 14.19
N SER A 218 6.22 -14.45 13.69
CA SER A 218 6.84 -15.59 14.32
C SER A 218 8.31 -15.24 14.41
N SER A 219 8.77 -14.95 15.62
CA SER A 219 10.16 -14.93 16.00
C SER A 219 10.74 -16.34 15.85
N THR A 220 10.76 -16.88 14.64
CA THR A 220 11.61 -18.01 14.27
C THR A 220 13.00 -17.43 14.09
N SER A 221 13.76 -17.58 15.16
CA SER A 221 15.21 -17.46 15.32
C SER A 221 16.04 -17.88 14.09
N THR A 222 16.03 -17.08 13.04
CA THR A 222 17.00 -17.15 11.94
C THR A 222 17.86 -15.91 12.05
N GLY A 223 18.95 -16.05 12.81
CA GLY A 223 20.03 -15.08 12.94
C GLY A 223 19.58 -13.64 13.18
N SER A 224 19.56 -13.22 14.46
CA SER A 224 19.61 -11.79 14.79
C SER A 224 20.92 -11.21 14.23
N VAL A 225 20.93 -10.88 12.95
CA VAL A 225 21.87 -9.93 12.38
C VAL A 225 21.37 -8.59 12.88
N ARG A 226 21.74 -8.30 14.12
CA ARG A 226 21.71 -6.95 14.65
C ARG A 226 22.60 -6.15 13.70
N CYS A 227 22.00 -5.50 12.71
CA CYS A 227 22.68 -4.49 11.93
C CYS A 227 23.00 -3.34 12.89
N SER A 228 24.12 -3.46 13.60
CA SER A 228 24.85 -2.28 14.04
C SER A 228 25.04 -1.42 12.79
N PRO A 229 24.67 -0.13 12.81
CA PRO A 229 24.99 0.74 11.69
C PRO A 229 26.48 0.60 11.37
N PRO A 230 26.91 0.53 10.10
CA PRO A 230 28.32 0.61 9.80
C PRO A 230 28.81 1.97 10.33
N GLU A 231 29.59 1.93 11.42
CA GLU A 231 30.46 3.02 11.82
C GLU A 231 31.57 3.15 10.77
N THR A 232 31.21 3.56 9.57
CA THR A 232 32.18 4.09 8.60
C THR A 232 31.90 5.57 8.52
N LEU A 233 32.52 6.29 9.44
CA LEU A 233 32.67 7.74 9.45
C LEU A 233 33.40 8.16 8.17
N ALA A 234 32.66 8.31 7.08
CA ALA A 234 33.02 9.25 6.02
C ALA A 234 32.32 10.56 6.37
N SER A 235 33.01 11.38 7.15
CA SER A 235 32.62 12.74 7.52
C SER A 235 32.42 13.58 6.25
N THR A 236 31.17 13.82 5.86
CA THR A 236 30.79 15.06 5.17
C THR A 236 30.42 16.09 6.25
N PRO A 237 31.18 17.20 6.40
CA PRO A 237 30.89 18.19 7.40
C PRO A 237 29.74 19.07 6.91
N ASP A 238 28.48 18.69 7.19
CA ASP A 238 27.34 19.63 7.31
C ASP A 238 25.97 18.98 7.62
N SER A 239 25.90 17.96 8.49
CA SER A 239 24.59 17.50 8.99
C SER A 239 24.65 17.03 10.44
N GLY A 240 24.40 17.94 11.38
CA GLY A 240 24.33 17.70 12.82
C GLY A 240 23.09 16.92 13.29
N TYR A 241 22.63 15.93 12.55
CA TYR A 241 21.52 15.06 12.98
C TYR A 241 22.07 13.74 13.52
N SER A 242 22.46 13.76 14.81
CA SER A 242 22.63 12.55 15.60
C SER A 242 21.26 11.88 15.76
N VAL A 243 21.03 10.76 15.08
CA VAL A 243 19.82 9.94 15.26
C VAL A 243 20.03 9.09 16.52
N ASP A 244 19.36 9.43 17.62
CA ASP A 244 19.41 8.65 18.86
C ASP A 244 18.77 7.27 18.60
N SER A 245 19.60 6.23 18.54
CA SER A 245 19.22 4.85 18.21
C SER A 245 18.23 4.22 19.21
N ARG A 246 17.98 4.89 20.34
CA ARG A 246 17.01 4.51 21.37
C ARG A 246 15.56 4.87 21.03
N ILE A 247 15.32 5.63 19.95
CA ILE A 247 13.99 6.13 19.57
C ILE A 247 13.27 5.18 18.57
N ILE A 248 14.01 4.32 17.86
CA ILE A 248 13.43 3.41 16.86
C ILE A 248 13.03 2.11 17.57
N GLY A 249 11.77 2.05 18.03
CA GLY A 249 11.17 0.83 18.56
C GLY A 249 11.07 -0.27 17.50
N ILE A 250 10.90 -1.52 17.95
CA ILE A 250 10.71 -2.67 17.06
C ILE A 250 9.51 -2.40 16.14
N PRO A 251 9.67 -2.52 14.81
CA PRO A 251 8.58 -2.28 13.86
C PRO A 251 7.41 -3.24 14.16
N SER A 252 6.22 -2.70 14.32
CA SER A 252 4.99 -3.47 14.46
C SER A 252 3.85 -2.77 13.71
N PRO A 253 2.83 -3.52 13.23
CA PRO A 253 1.66 -2.93 12.60
C PRO A 253 0.98 -1.88 13.49
N SER A 254 0.82 -2.16 14.78
CA SER A 254 0.24 -1.19 15.73
C SER A 254 1.06 0.09 15.86
N SER A 255 2.39 0.00 15.89
CA SER A 255 3.26 1.18 15.96
C SER A 255 3.19 2.01 14.67
N LEU A 256 3.05 1.36 13.51
CA LEU A 256 2.81 2.03 12.23
C LEU A 256 1.49 2.80 12.26
N PHE A 257 0.37 2.15 12.59
CA PHE A 257 -0.94 2.79 12.54
C PHE A 257 -1.05 3.94 13.56
N LYS A 258 -0.48 3.80 14.76
CA LYS A 258 -0.38 4.89 15.74
C LYS A 258 0.39 6.11 15.22
N LEU A 259 1.37 5.90 14.35
CA LEU A 259 2.13 6.98 13.72
C LEU A 259 1.31 7.71 12.65
N ILE A 260 0.62 6.97 11.78
CA ILE A 260 0.06 7.53 10.53
C ILE A 260 -1.43 7.88 10.59
N VAL A 261 -2.25 7.15 11.35
CA VAL A 261 -3.71 7.39 11.43
C VAL A 261 -4.04 8.79 11.95
N PRO A 262 -3.33 9.36 12.96
CA PRO A 262 -3.57 10.74 13.38
C PRO A 262 -3.42 11.77 12.25
N MET A 263 -2.56 11.49 11.26
CA MET A 263 -2.31 12.38 10.13
C MET A 263 -3.48 12.46 9.14
N MET A 264 -4.51 11.60 9.25
CA MET A 264 -5.75 11.71 8.46
C MET A 264 -6.52 13.01 8.72
N ARG A 265 -6.22 13.69 9.85
CA ARG A 265 -6.76 15.01 10.19
C ARG A 265 -5.96 16.17 9.62
N SER A 266 -4.92 15.90 8.85
CA SER A 266 -4.14 16.93 8.16
C SER A 266 -5.02 17.77 7.24
N GLU A 267 -4.72 19.06 7.14
CA GLU A 267 -5.37 19.95 6.17
C GLU A 267 -4.71 19.86 4.78
N SER A 268 -3.57 19.16 4.66
CA SER A 268 -2.91 18.90 3.37
C SER A 268 -3.56 17.72 2.65
N MET A 269 -4.15 18.01 1.49
CA MET A 269 -4.77 17.01 0.62
C MET A 269 -3.77 15.92 0.22
N GLU A 270 -2.54 16.29 -0.16
CA GLU A 270 -1.52 15.32 -0.59
C GLU A 270 -1.18 14.29 0.50
N ILE A 271 -1.18 14.71 1.78
CA ILE A 271 -0.95 13.83 2.92
C ILE A 271 -2.15 12.90 3.11
N THR A 272 -3.37 13.45 3.14
CA THR A 272 -4.59 12.66 3.32
C THR A 272 -4.78 11.65 2.20
N GLU A 273 -4.42 12.01 0.98
CA GLU A 273 -4.49 11.12 -0.17
C GLU A 273 -3.42 10.05 -0.14
N SER A 274 -2.19 10.40 0.25
CA SER A 274 -1.13 9.41 0.49
C SER A 274 -1.54 8.39 1.56
N LEU A 275 -2.26 8.82 2.60
CA LEU A 275 -2.81 7.93 3.63
C LEU A 275 -3.88 6.98 3.08
N VAL A 276 -4.81 7.47 2.24
CA VAL A 276 -5.81 6.60 1.59
C VAL A 276 -5.12 5.50 0.77
N LEU A 277 -4.09 5.85 0.00
CA LEU A 277 -3.33 4.89 -0.80
C LEU A 277 -2.56 3.87 0.06
N GLY A 278 -1.90 4.34 1.12
CA GLY A 278 -1.17 3.50 2.05
C GLY A 278 -2.07 2.53 2.80
N LEU A 279 -3.04 3.07 3.53
CA LEU A 279 -3.98 2.31 4.35
C LEU A 279 -4.88 1.39 3.51
N GLY A 280 -5.22 1.78 2.28
CA GLY A 280 -5.93 0.95 1.32
C GLY A 280 -5.15 -0.27 0.83
N ARG A 281 -3.84 -0.35 1.14
CA ARG A 281 -2.95 -1.47 0.79
C ARG A 281 -2.50 -2.28 2.00
N THR A 282 -3.17 -2.13 3.13
CA THR A 282 -2.81 -2.87 4.34
C THR A 282 -2.86 -4.38 4.13
N ASN A 283 -1.80 -5.06 4.55
CA ASN A 283 -1.71 -6.51 4.55
C ASN A 283 -2.86 -7.14 5.36
N PRO A 284 -3.45 -8.26 4.91
CA PRO A 284 -4.45 -8.99 5.69
C PRO A 284 -4.04 -9.28 7.13
N GLY A 285 -2.78 -9.63 7.36
CA GLY A 285 -2.28 -9.92 8.71
C GLY A 285 -2.30 -8.74 9.67
N ALA A 286 -2.33 -7.49 9.16
CA ALA A 286 -2.34 -6.25 9.94
C ALA A 286 -3.72 -5.55 9.96
N PHE A 287 -4.73 -6.14 9.34
CA PHE A 287 -6.04 -5.51 9.17
C PHE A 287 -6.75 -5.25 10.51
N ARG A 288 -6.64 -6.16 11.48
CA ARG A 288 -7.25 -5.99 12.80
C ARG A 288 -6.68 -4.77 13.52
N GLU A 289 -5.35 -4.65 13.56
CA GLU A 289 -4.65 -3.51 14.18
C GLU A 289 -5.01 -2.19 13.49
N LEU A 290 -5.23 -2.21 12.16
CA LEU A 290 -5.74 -1.04 11.43
C LEU A 290 -7.14 -0.64 11.90
N ILE A 291 -8.08 -1.59 11.99
CA ILE A 291 -9.47 -1.33 12.40
C ILE A 291 -9.51 -0.73 13.82
N GLU A 292 -8.71 -1.27 14.74
CA GLU A 292 -8.60 -0.76 16.11
C GLU A 292 -8.17 0.71 16.14
N GLU A 293 -7.16 1.09 15.37
CA GLU A 293 -6.64 2.46 15.31
C GLU A 293 -7.56 3.40 14.50
N LEU A 294 -8.32 2.90 13.51
CA LEU A 294 -9.31 3.69 12.77
C LEU A 294 -10.60 3.93 13.56
N HIS A 295 -10.91 3.12 14.58
CA HIS A 295 -12.18 3.22 15.33
C HIS A 295 -12.52 4.62 15.86
N PRO A 296 -11.58 5.39 16.45
CA PRO A 296 -11.84 6.77 16.85
C PRO A 296 -12.18 7.69 15.66
N ILE A 297 -11.53 7.50 14.51
CA ILE A 297 -11.79 8.26 13.28
C ILE A 297 -13.18 7.94 12.74
N ILE A 298 -13.58 6.66 12.74
CA ILE A 298 -14.91 6.20 12.33
C ILE A 298 -15.99 6.86 13.18
N LYS A 299 -15.83 6.85 14.51
CA LYS A 299 -16.77 7.49 15.44
C LYS A 299 -16.88 9.00 15.21
N GLU A 300 -15.76 9.69 15.00
CA GLU A 300 -15.72 11.11 14.67
C GLU A 300 -16.44 11.41 13.34
N ALA A 301 -16.13 10.64 12.30
CA ALA A 301 -16.67 10.82 10.95
C ALA A 301 -18.18 10.56 10.90
N LEU A 302 -18.73 9.64 11.69
CA LEU A 302 -20.14 9.20 11.63
C LEU A 302 -21.02 9.70 12.80
N GLU A 303 -20.52 10.62 13.64
CA GLU A 303 -21.29 11.24 14.74
C GLU A 303 -22.57 11.98 14.28
N ARG A 304 -23.71 11.72 14.90
CA ARG A 304 -25.02 12.26 14.46
C ARG A 304 -25.44 13.59 15.12
N ARG A 305 -24.50 14.30 15.71
CA ARG A 305 -24.81 15.55 16.43
C ARG A 305 -24.85 16.75 15.48
N PRO A 306 -25.73 17.75 15.73
CA PRO A 306 -25.71 18.99 14.99
C PRO A 306 -24.36 19.69 15.20
N GLU A 307 -23.85 20.30 14.13
CA GLU A 307 -22.51 20.88 14.12
C GLU A 307 -22.39 22.08 13.19
N ASN A 308 -21.39 22.91 13.45
CA ASN A 308 -21.09 24.07 12.62
C ASN A 308 -20.46 23.64 11.28
N MET A 309 -20.60 24.48 10.25
CA MET A 309 -20.10 24.22 8.89
C MET A 309 -18.62 23.83 8.83
N LYS A 310 -17.76 24.43 9.65
CA LYS A 310 -16.32 24.11 9.69
C LYS A 310 -16.07 22.66 10.16
N ARG A 311 -16.81 22.20 11.18
CA ARG A 311 -16.70 20.83 11.69
C ARG A 311 -17.27 19.83 10.70
N ARG A 312 -18.39 20.18 10.06
CA ARG A 312 -18.99 19.40 8.96
C ARG A 312 -17.99 19.13 7.84
N ARG A 313 -17.33 20.17 7.32
CA ARG A 313 -16.31 20.03 6.26
C ARG A 313 -15.16 19.10 6.65
N ARG A 314 -14.67 19.19 7.89
CA ARG A 314 -13.59 18.30 8.38
C ARG A 314 -14.05 16.84 8.44
N ARG A 315 -15.28 16.60 8.88
CA ARG A 315 -15.85 15.24 8.92
C ARG A 315 -16.15 14.69 7.54
N ASP A 316 -16.61 15.54 6.61
CA ASP A 316 -16.83 15.18 5.21
C ASP A 316 -15.54 14.64 4.56
N ILE A 317 -14.41 15.30 4.82
CA ILE A 317 -13.09 14.82 4.39
C ILE A 317 -12.76 13.44 5.01
N LEU A 318 -13.00 13.24 6.31
CA LEU A 318 -12.79 11.94 6.95
C LEU A 318 -13.71 10.84 6.41
N ARG A 319 -14.97 11.16 6.10
CA ARG A 319 -15.93 10.21 5.50
C ARG A 319 -15.46 9.72 4.14
N VAL A 320 -15.01 10.64 3.29
CA VAL A 320 -14.45 10.33 1.97
C VAL A 320 -13.19 9.48 2.11
N GLN A 321 -12.25 9.86 2.99
CA GLN A 321 -11.04 9.06 3.23
C GLN A 321 -11.37 7.63 3.71
N LEU A 322 -12.27 7.49 4.70
CA LEU A 322 -12.63 6.19 5.26
C LEU A 322 -13.30 5.28 4.23
N VAL A 323 -14.27 5.78 3.47
CA VAL A 323 -14.99 4.94 2.49
C VAL A 323 -14.05 4.46 1.39
N ARG A 324 -13.09 5.29 0.97
CA ARG A 324 -12.07 4.94 -0.02
C ARG A 324 -11.06 3.93 0.51
N ILE A 325 -10.61 4.08 1.77
CA ILE A 325 -9.74 3.09 2.43
C ILE A 325 -10.44 1.74 2.48
N PHE A 326 -11.70 1.69 2.95
CA PHE A 326 -12.43 0.43 3.03
C PHE A 326 -12.73 -0.17 1.66
N GLU A 327 -13.08 0.65 0.66
CA GLU A 327 -13.29 0.17 -0.71
C GLU A 327 -12.03 -0.50 -1.25
N LEU A 328 -10.86 0.13 -1.10
CA LEU A 328 -9.58 -0.43 -1.56
C LEU A 328 -9.21 -1.72 -0.82
N LEU A 329 -9.47 -1.80 0.48
CA LEU A 329 -9.26 -3.02 1.27
C LEU A 329 -10.22 -4.13 0.85
N ALA A 330 -11.48 -3.79 0.55
CA ALA A 330 -12.45 -4.73 0.04
C ALA A 330 -12.09 -5.23 -1.36
N ASP A 331 -11.64 -4.34 -2.25
CA ASP A 331 -11.20 -4.62 -3.62
C ASP A 331 -10.03 -5.60 -3.64
N ALA A 332 -9.01 -5.34 -2.80
CA ALA A 332 -7.85 -6.19 -2.62
C ALA A 332 -8.15 -7.52 -1.89
N GLY A 333 -9.42 -7.80 -1.55
CA GLY A 333 -9.84 -9.02 -0.86
C GLY A 333 -9.34 -9.13 0.58
N VAL A 334 -8.84 -8.04 1.18
CA VAL A 334 -8.28 -8.03 2.53
C VAL A 334 -9.35 -8.39 3.55
N ILE A 335 -10.55 -7.82 3.42
CA ILE A 335 -11.68 -8.04 4.35
C ILE A 335 -12.11 -9.52 4.36
N SER A 336 -12.12 -10.17 3.19
CA SER A 336 -12.53 -11.58 3.03
C SER A 336 -11.40 -12.58 3.31
N HIS A 337 -10.17 -12.11 3.46
CA HIS A 337 -9.02 -12.97 3.69
C HIS A 337 -9.07 -13.60 5.09
N SER A 338 -8.81 -14.91 5.20
CA SER A 338 -8.95 -15.68 6.45
C SER A 338 -8.11 -15.15 7.62
N ALA A 339 -6.92 -14.63 7.32
CA ALA A 339 -6.02 -14.05 8.32
C ALA A 339 -6.43 -12.65 8.84
N SER A 340 -7.42 -11.99 8.23
CA SER A 340 -7.75 -10.59 8.53
C SER A 340 -8.65 -10.38 9.75
N GLY A 341 -9.52 -11.35 10.05
CA GLY A 341 -10.63 -11.14 11.00
C GLY A 341 -11.70 -10.17 10.51
N GLY A 342 -11.74 -9.86 9.20
CA GLY A 342 -12.80 -9.06 8.59
C GLY A 342 -14.12 -9.83 8.45
N LEU A 343 -14.04 -11.15 8.21
CA LEU A 343 -15.16 -12.09 8.30
C LEU A 343 -14.98 -13.01 9.50
N ASP A 344 -16.08 -13.30 10.19
CA ASP A 344 -16.12 -14.32 11.23
C ASP A 344 -15.90 -15.71 10.62
N ASN A 345 -15.01 -16.50 11.24
CA ASN A 345 -14.55 -17.78 10.69
C ASN A 345 -15.64 -18.86 10.66
N GLU A 346 -16.65 -18.76 11.53
CA GLU A 346 -17.71 -19.78 11.64
C GLU A 346 -18.95 -19.38 10.85
N THR A 347 -19.37 -18.13 10.99
CA THR A 347 -20.60 -17.62 10.39
C THR A 347 -20.38 -17.04 9.00
N HIS A 348 -19.14 -16.72 8.63
CA HIS A 348 -18.79 -15.93 7.43
C HIS A 348 -19.50 -14.58 7.37
N SER A 349 -19.94 -14.07 8.52
CA SER A 349 -20.54 -12.74 8.63
C SER A 349 -19.46 -11.68 8.76
N LEU A 350 -19.75 -10.49 8.25
CA LEU A 350 -18.86 -9.35 8.38
C LEU A 350 -18.70 -8.99 9.87
N ASN A 351 -17.50 -8.61 10.30
CA ASN A 351 -17.26 -8.29 11.71
C ASN A 351 -18.13 -7.11 12.18
N ASN A 352 -18.40 -7.04 13.49
CA ASN A 352 -19.35 -6.07 14.05
C ASN A 352 -18.97 -4.61 13.76
N THR A 353 -17.68 -4.27 13.79
CA THR A 353 -17.21 -2.91 13.51
C THR A 353 -17.50 -2.49 12.07
N LEU A 354 -17.26 -3.38 11.11
CA LEU A 354 -17.55 -3.11 9.69
C LEU A 354 -19.06 -3.13 9.41
N LEU A 355 -19.83 -4.02 10.05
CA LEU A 355 -21.29 -3.99 9.97
C LEU A 355 -21.86 -2.67 10.49
N GLU A 356 -21.38 -2.20 11.64
CA GLU A 356 -21.75 -0.89 12.20
C GLU A 356 -21.35 0.23 11.24
N TYR A 357 -20.13 0.22 10.71
CA TYR A 357 -19.67 1.21 9.73
C TYR A 357 -20.58 1.27 8.49
N VAL A 358 -20.92 0.11 7.91
CA VAL A 358 -21.80 0.03 6.73
C VAL A 358 -23.20 0.57 7.06
N ASP A 359 -23.77 0.19 8.20
CA ASP A 359 -25.10 0.65 8.60
C ASP A 359 -25.12 2.16 8.93
N LEU A 360 -24.10 2.67 9.62
CA LEU A 360 -23.98 4.10 9.92
C LEU A 360 -23.80 4.94 8.65
N THR A 361 -22.99 4.46 7.70
CA THR A 361 -22.78 5.12 6.40
C THR A 361 -24.06 5.12 5.56
N ARG A 362 -24.78 4.00 5.52
CA ARG A 362 -26.11 3.89 4.92
C ARG A 362 -27.08 4.93 5.51
N GLN A 363 -27.20 4.99 6.84
CA GLN A 363 -28.10 5.95 7.51
C GLN A 363 -27.74 7.41 7.21
N LEU A 364 -26.44 7.72 7.11
CA LEU A 364 -25.97 9.04 6.70
C LEU A 364 -26.45 9.38 5.29
N LEU A 365 -26.27 8.45 4.34
CA LEU A 365 -26.63 8.67 2.94
C LEU A 365 -28.14 8.75 2.71
N GLU A 366 -28.94 8.02 3.50
CA GLU A 366 -30.40 8.15 3.52
C GLU A 366 -30.84 9.53 4.04
N ALA A 367 -30.23 10.01 5.12
CA ALA A 367 -30.57 11.31 5.72
C ALA A 367 -30.20 12.50 4.82
N GLU A 368 -29.21 12.33 3.94
CA GLU A 368 -28.72 13.38 3.02
C GLU A 368 -29.09 13.12 1.56
N ASN A 369 -30.06 12.23 1.29
CA ASN A 369 -30.36 11.76 -0.06
C ASN A 369 -30.76 12.88 -1.05
N GLU A 370 -31.51 13.89 -0.59
CA GLU A 370 -31.98 15.01 -1.42
C GLU A 370 -30.91 16.08 -1.73
N LYS A 371 -29.72 16.00 -1.10
CA LYS A 371 -28.65 16.98 -1.30
C LYS A 371 -27.77 16.58 -2.49
N ASP A 372 -27.68 17.46 -3.48
CA ASP A 372 -26.75 17.30 -4.60
C ASP A 372 -25.43 18.03 -4.32
N SER A 373 -24.48 17.33 -3.67
CA SER A 373 -23.13 17.85 -3.43
C SER A 373 -22.09 16.84 -3.91
N ASP A 374 -20.99 17.32 -4.49
CA ASP A 374 -19.94 16.47 -5.06
C ASP A 374 -19.38 15.48 -4.04
N THR A 375 -19.15 15.92 -2.80
CA THR A 375 -18.75 15.03 -1.69
C THR A 375 -19.72 13.88 -1.46
N LEU A 376 -21.03 14.12 -1.53
CA LEU A 376 -22.02 13.06 -1.38
C LEU A 376 -22.03 12.13 -2.59
N LYS A 377 -21.82 12.64 -3.81
CA LYS A 377 -21.66 11.81 -5.02
C LYS A 377 -20.46 10.88 -4.87
N ASP A 378 -19.32 11.40 -4.41
CA ASP A 378 -18.11 10.61 -4.14
C ASP A 378 -18.39 9.51 -3.11
N ILE A 379 -18.98 9.87 -1.96
CA ILE A 379 -19.30 8.88 -0.92
C ILE A 379 -20.25 7.81 -1.45
N ARG A 380 -21.28 8.17 -2.22
CA ARG A 380 -22.22 7.19 -2.83
C ARG A 380 -21.50 6.23 -3.76
N CYS A 381 -20.60 6.74 -4.60
CA CYS A 381 -19.85 5.96 -5.57
C CYS A 381 -18.93 4.94 -4.86
N HIS A 382 -18.10 5.42 -3.94
CA HIS A 382 -17.17 4.58 -3.18
C HIS A 382 -17.90 3.62 -2.22
N PHE A 383 -19.00 4.03 -1.60
CA PHE A 383 -19.78 3.15 -0.71
C PHE A 383 -20.44 2.00 -1.48
N SER A 384 -20.94 2.28 -2.67
CA SER A 384 -21.51 1.25 -3.54
C SER A 384 -20.44 0.26 -4.00
N ALA A 385 -19.25 0.76 -4.40
CA ALA A 385 -18.11 -0.08 -4.73
C ALA A 385 -17.63 -0.92 -3.54
N LEU A 386 -17.56 -0.34 -2.34
CA LEU A 386 -17.21 -1.05 -1.10
C LEU A 386 -18.15 -2.24 -0.87
N VAL A 387 -19.46 -2.03 -0.89
CA VAL A 387 -20.43 -3.11 -0.65
C VAL A 387 -20.36 -4.17 -1.75
N ALA A 388 -20.20 -3.75 -3.01
CA ALA A 388 -20.01 -4.67 -4.13
C ALA A 388 -18.75 -5.55 -3.95
N ASN A 389 -17.62 -4.94 -3.63
CA ASN A 389 -16.33 -5.61 -3.48
C ASN A 389 -16.35 -6.59 -2.29
N ILE A 390 -16.95 -6.23 -1.16
CA ILE A 390 -17.14 -7.16 -0.02
C ILE A 390 -17.89 -8.41 -0.47
N ILE A 391 -18.96 -8.26 -1.24
CA ILE A 391 -19.78 -9.39 -1.69
C ILE A 391 -19.04 -10.22 -2.75
N GLN A 392 -18.42 -9.56 -3.72
CA GLN A 392 -17.78 -10.22 -4.86
C GLN A 392 -16.56 -11.05 -4.46
N ASN A 393 -15.76 -10.56 -3.49
CA ASN A 393 -14.59 -11.25 -2.97
C ASN A 393 -14.91 -12.39 -1.97
N VAL A 394 -16.20 -12.66 -1.70
CA VAL A 394 -16.66 -13.84 -0.94
C VAL A 394 -17.18 -14.90 -1.89
N ALA A 395 -16.88 -16.18 -1.58
CA ALA A 395 -17.35 -17.32 -2.37
C ALA A 395 -18.88 -17.33 -2.45
N VAL A 396 -19.43 -17.64 -3.64
CA VAL A 396 -20.86 -17.47 -3.96
C VAL A 396 -21.80 -18.10 -2.91
N HIS A 397 -21.46 -19.29 -2.42
CA HIS A 397 -22.27 -20.03 -1.43
C HIS A 397 -22.25 -19.40 -0.02
N GLN A 398 -21.26 -18.56 0.30
CA GLN A 398 -21.12 -17.85 1.58
C GLN A 398 -21.70 -16.44 1.55
N ARG A 399 -21.96 -15.84 0.36
CA ARG A 399 -22.41 -14.44 0.23
C ARG A 399 -23.68 -14.10 1.03
N ARG A 400 -24.56 -15.08 1.28
CA ARG A 400 -25.81 -14.88 2.03
C ARG A 400 -25.57 -14.53 3.50
N SER A 401 -24.46 -14.94 4.10
CA SER A 401 -24.16 -14.73 5.51
C SER A 401 -23.34 -13.47 5.79
N VAL A 402 -22.72 -12.87 4.77
CA VAL A 402 -21.92 -11.63 4.87
C VAL A 402 -22.66 -10.53 5.63
N PHE A 403 -23.92 -10.27 5.24
CA PHE A 403 -24.83 -9.36 5.94
C PHE A 403 -25.92 -10.19 6.64
N PRO A 404 -25.74 -10.57 7.91
CA PRO A 404 -26.65 -11.50 8.59
C PRO A 404 -28.06 -10.91 8.73
N GLN A 405 -28.15 -9.60 9.01
CA GLN A 405 -29.42 -8.90 9.17
C GLN A 405 -30.15 -8.75 7.83
N GLN A 406 -31.36 -9.29 7.75
CA GLN A 406 -32.21 -9.14 6.57
C GLN A 406 -32.64 -7.69 6.34
N SER A 407 -32.90 -6.94 7.41
CA SER A 407 -33.24 -5.51 7.36
C SER A 407 -32.13 -4.70 6.69
N LEU A 408 -30.87 -4.91 7.10
CA LEU A 408 -29.72 -4.20 6.51
C LEU A 408 -29.60 -4.50 5.01
N ARG A 409 -29.73 -5.76 4.60
CA ARG A 409 -29.71 -6.14 3.17
C ARG A 409 -30.81 -5.44 2.38
N HIS A 410 -32.02 -5.40 2.92
CA HIS A 410 -33.14 -4.71 2.29
C HIS A 410 -32.90 -3.20 2.19
N SER A 411 -32.44 -2.55 3.26
CA SER A 411 -32.17 -1.11 3.25
C SER A 411 -31.04 -0.75 2.30
N LEU A 412 -29.97 -1.55 2.23
CA LEU A 412 -28.90 -1.37 1.24
C LEU A 412 -29.44 -1.52 -0.19
N PHE A 413 -30.25 -2.55 -0.45
CA PHE A 413 -30.88 -2.73 -1.76
C PHE A 413 -31.73 -1.52 -2.16
N MET A 414 -32.61 -1.05 -1.25
CA MET A 414 -33.42 0.14 -1.49
C MET A 414 -32.53 1.35 -1.75
N LEU A 415 -31.53 1.62 -0.92
CA LEU A 415 -30.63 2.75 -1.06
C LEU A 415 -29.94 2.77 -2.44
N PHE A 416 -29.32 1.66 -2.84
CA PHE A 416 -28.65 1.57 -4.14
C PHE A 416 -29.62 1.62 -5.32
N SER A 417 -30.84 1.11 -5.18
CA SER A 417 -31.85 1.15 -6.26
C SER A 417 -32.27 2.58 -6.61
N HIS A 418 -32.24 3.51 -5.66
CA HIS A 418 -32.53 4.93 -5.93
C HIS A 418 -31.39 5.63 -6.71
N TRP A 419 -30.19 5.06 -6.68
CA TRP A 419 -29.00 5.61 -7.32
C TRP A 419 -28.71 4.97 -8.67
N ALA A 420 -29.23 3.76 -8.91
CA ALA A 420 -29.13 3.11 -10.19
C ALA A 420 -29.94 3.87 -11.25
N GLY A 421 -29.27 4.31 -12.33
CA GLY A 421 -29.96 4.85 -13.50
C GLY A 421 -30.77 3.77 -14.22
N PRO A 422 -31.49 4.11 -15.31
CA PRO A 422 -32.09 3.13 -16.19
C PRO A 422 -31.06 2.06 -16.59
N PHE A 423 -31.42 0.78 -16.48
CA PHE A 423 -30.57 -0.37 -16.83
C PHE A 423 -29.37 -0.67 -15.92
N SER A 424 -29.40 -0.25 -14.64
CA SER A 424 -28.38 -0.65 -13.63
C SER A 424 -26.95 -0.17 -13.93
N ILE A 425 -26.79 0.86 -14.76
CA ILE A 425 -25.51 1.57 -14.91
C ILE A 425 -25.36 2.48 -13.69
N MET A 426 -24.28 2.29 -12.90
CA MET A 426 -23.94 3.19 -11.81
C MET A 426 -23.43 4.51 -12.38
N PHE A 427 -24.25 5.57 -12.24
CA PHE A 427 -24.04 7.00 -12.53
C PHE A 427 -23.35 7.41 -13.85
N THR A 428 -24.12 8.18 -14.64
CA THR A 428 -23.68 9.42 -15.30
C THR A 428 -23.80 10.61 -14.35
#